data_AF-A0A928QC08-F1
#
_entry.id   AF-A0A928QC08-F1
#
_cell.length_a   1.000
_cell.length_b   1.000
_cell.length_c   1.000
_cell.angle_alpha   90.00
_cell.angle_beta   90.00
_cell.angle_gamma   90.00
#
_symmetry.space_group_name_H-M   'P 1'
#
loop_
_entity.id
_entity.type
_entity.pdbx_description
1 polymer ?
#
loop_
_entity_poly.entity_id
_entity_poly.type
_entity_poly.pdbx_seq_one_letter_code
_entity_poly.pdbx_strand_id
1 'polypeptide(L)'
;MKTKKVKGFTLIELIVVIAIIGVLAAILVPAMLGYVKKSKIQGANSAAATMLKAANSALTEMDEDDEATSPGNGAYGTMTSATTISTITSIKDDTAGDLFDYMKYYSDDASSAKYAVYVKEGIAIAAVAKSGKYYGTSPSVLTNKNYDDKLPTPGAIAALNLALAKYDKNHEGSTSSGS
;
A
#
# COMPACT_ATOMS: atom_id res chain seq x y z
N MET A 1 -26.40 -27.16 58.09
CA MET A 1 -25.87 -26.62 56.81
C MET A 1 -25.44 -25.17 57.02
N LYS A 2 -24.16 -24.83 56.85
CA LYS A 2 -23.71 -23.42 56.91
C LYS A 2 -24.03 -22.76 55.57
N THR A 3 -24.95 -21.80 55.56
CA THR A 3 -25.28 -21.01 54.36
C THR A 3 -24.15 -20.00 54.10
N LYS A 4 -23.43 -20.15 52.98
CA LYS A 4 -22.46 -19.13 52.55
C LYS A 4 -23.24 -17.88 52.14
N LYS A 5 -23.02 -16.76 52.85
CA LYS A 5 -23.49 -15.44 52.38
C LYS A 5 -22.72 -15.10 51.10
N VAL A 6 -23.42 -15.11 49.96
CA VAL A 6 -22.88 -14.57 48.72
C VAL A 6 -22.80 -13.06 48.88
N LYS A 7 -21.58 -12.51 48.95
CA LYS A 7 -21.38 -11.05 48.88
C LYS A 7 -21.68 -10.62 47.44
N GLY A 8 -22.80 -9.92 47.24
CA GLY A 8 -23.11 -9.29 45.97
C GLY A 8 -22.23 -8.05 45.73
N PHE A 9 -21.93 -7.78 44.47
CA PHE A 9 -21.23 -6.57 44.03
C PHE A 9 -22.12 -5.35 44.31
N THR A 10 -21.55 -4.26 44.83
CA THR A 10 -22.33 -3.04 45.11
C THR A 10 -22.48 -2.20 43.86
N LEU A 11 -23.62 -1.48 43.73
CA LEU A 11 -23.82 -0.55 42.62
C LEU A 11 -22.79 0.57 42.59
N ILE A 12 -22.30 0.99 43.77
CA ILE A 12 -21.27 2.03 43.87
C ILE A 12 -19.92 1.55 43.32
N GLU A 13 -19.53 0.30 43.58
CA GLU A 13 -18.32 -0.30 43.00
C GLU A 13 -18.40 -0.32 41.48
N LEU A 14 -19.59 -0.61 40.92
CA LEU A 14 -19.77 -0.62 39.46
C LEU A 14 -19.66 0.79 38.85
N ILE A 15 -20.24 1.80 39.52
CA ILE A 15 -20.23 3.20 39.04
C ILE A 15 -18.80 3.77 39.02
N VAL A 16 -17.99 3.48 40.04
CA VAL A 16 -16.59 3.95 40.09
C VAL A 16 -15.76 3.29 38.97
N VAL A 17 -15.99 2.00 38.68
CA VAL A 17 -15.26 1.28 37.63
C VAL A 17 -15.56 1.86 36.25
N ILE A 18 -16.83 2.12 35.91
CA ILE A 18 -17.17 2.72 34.61
C ILE A 18 -16.63 4.15 34.48
N ALA A 19 -16.55 4.91 35.58
CA ALA A 19 -15.98 6.25 35.58
C ALA A 19 -14.48 6.22 35.25
N ILE A 20 -13.71 5.30 35.85
CA ILE A 20 -12.28 5.14 35.56
C ILE A 20 -12.08 4.66 34.11
N ILE A 21 -12.85 3.67 33.65
CA ILE A 21 -12.79 3.20 32.25
C ILE A 21 -13.10 4.34 31.28
N GLY A 22 -14.08 5.20 31.60
CA GLY A 22 -14.44 6.37 30.78
C GLY A 22 -13.28 7.36 30.59
N VAL A 23 -12.56 7.70 31.67
CA VAL A 23 -11.40 8.60 31.61
C VAL A 23 -10.25 7.97 30.83
N LEU A 24 -9.95 6.68 31.06
CA LEU A 24 -8.91 5.97 30.33
C LEU A 24 -9.22 5.86 28.83
N ALA A 25 -10.47 5.55 28.48
CA ALA A 25 -10.92 5.46 27.10
C ALA A 25 -10.82 6.81 26.37
N ALA A 26 -11.17 7.92 27.04
CA ALA A 26 -11.13 9.26 26.45
C ALA A 26 -9.73 9.66 25.95
N ILE A 27 -8.67 9.26 26.66
CA ILE A 27 -7.28 9.54 26.27
C ILE A 27 -6.78 8.49 25.26
N LEU A 28 -7.16 7.23 25.44
CA LEU A 28 -6.66 6.10 24.66
C LEU A 28 -7.16 6.09 23.21
N VAL A 29 -8.44 6.39 22.99
CA VAL A 29 -9.07 6.33 21.66
C VAL A 29 -8.37 7.23 20.63
N PRO A 30 -8.17 8.55 20.85
CA PRO A 30 -7.52 9.41 19.86
C PRO A 30 -6.06 9.01 19.62
N ALA A 31 -5.34 8.56 20.65
CA ALA A 31 -3.96 8.08 20.51
C ALA A 31 -3.90 6.83 19.61
N MET A 32 -4.76 5.83 19.86
CA MET A 32 -4.81 4.58 19.10
C MET A 32 -5.16 4.78 17.62
N LEU A 33 -6.05 5.73 17.30
CA LEU A 33 -6.41 6.03 15.91
C LEU A 33 -5.21 6.48 15.06
N GLY A 34 -4.32 7.30 15.63
CA GLY A 34 -3.09 7.73 14.96
C GLY A 34 -2.11 6.58 14.72
N TYR A 35 -1.92 5.70 15.72
CA TYR A 35 -1.06 4.52 15.58
C TYR A 35 -1.59 3.55 14.52
N VAL A 36 -2.90 3.25 14.55
CA VAL A 36 -3.52 2.36 13.57
C VAL A 36 -3.37 2.92 12.15
N LYS A 37 -3.60 4.22 11.93
CA LYS A 37 -3.38 4.87 10.63
C LYS A 37 -1.94 4.68 10.15
N LYS A 38 -0.96 4.98 11.01
CA LYS A 38 0.47 4.83 10.70
C LYS A 38 0.82 3.39 10.33
N SER A 39 0.36 2.41 11.11
CA SER A 39 0.61 0.99 10.84
C SER A 39 0.00 0.54 9.51
N LYS A 40 -1.20 1.02 9.16
CA LYS A 40 -1.83 0.68 7.87
C LYS A 40 -1.09 1.29 6.67
N ILE A 41 -0.63 2.54 6.77
CA ILE A 41 0.19 3.18 5.72
C ILE A 41 1.52 2.42 5.55
N GLN A 42 2.17 2.05 6.65
CA GLN A 42 3.41 1.26 6.60
C GLN A 42 3.20 -0.11 5.95
N GLY A 43 2.12 -0.82 6.31
CA GLY A 43 1.77 -2.09 5.67
C GLY A 43 1.56 -1.94 4.17
N ALA A 44 0.86 -0.89 3.74
CA ALA A 44 0.65 -0.61 2.32
C ALA A 44 1.97 -0.29 1.59
N ASN A 45 2.87 0.50 2.20
CA ASN A 45 4.18 0.80 1.60
C ASN A 45 5.04 -0.48 1.48
N SER A 46 5.00 -1.34 2.50
CA SER A 46 5.72 -2.62 2.48
C SER A 46 5.20 -3.51 1.35
N ALA A 47 3.87 -3.60 1.18
CA ALA A 47 3.28 -4.34 0.07
C ALA A 47 3.71 -3.77 -1.28
N ALA A 48 3.73 -2.44 -1.45
CA ALA A 48 4.21 -1.82 -2.68
C ALA A 48 5.69 -2.14 -2.96
N ALA A 49 6.54 -2.19 -1.94
CA ALA A 49 7.94 -2.57 -2.07
C ALA A 49 8.11 -4.03 -2.49
N THR A 50 7.34 -4.95 -1.89
CA THR A 50 7.31 -6.36 -2.30
C THR A 50 6.91 -6.50 -3.77
N MET A 51 5.85 -5.80 -4.20
CA MET A 51 5.38 -5.84 -5.59
C MET A 51 6.40 -5.27 -6.57
N LEU A 52 7.07 -4.16 -6.23
CA LEU A 52 8.13 -3.60 -7.06
C LEU A 52 9.29 -4.59 -7.26
N LYS A 53 9.69 -5.25 -6.17
CA LYS A 53 10.76 -6.26 -6.22
C LYS A 53 10.34 -7.47 -7.05
N ALA A 54 9.12 -7.98 -6.82
CA ALA A 54 8.57 -9.11 -7.55
C ALA A 54 8.45 -8.80 -9.05
N ALA A 55 8.02 -7.60 -9.42
CA ALA A 55 7.95 -7.18 -10.83
C ALA A 55 9.34 -7.13 -11.47
N ASN A 56 10.35 -6.59 -10.80
CA ASN A 56 11.71 -6.59 -11.36
C ASN A 56 12.28 -8.01 -11.51
N SER A 57 12.05 -8.91 -10.54
CA SER A 57 12.45 -10.32 -10.68
C SER A 57 11.71 -11.02 -11.81
N ALA A 58 10.41 -10.76 -11.96
CA ALA A 58 9.60 -11.27 -13.06
C ALA A 58 10.12 -10.77 -14.42
N LEU A 59 10.44 -9.48 -14.53
CA LEU A 59 10.97 -8.90 -15.76
C LEU A 59 12.32 -9.50 -16.16
N THR A 60 13.20 -9.80 -15.20
CA THR A 60 14.48 -10.47 -15.49
C THR A 60 14.26 -11.86 -16.07
N GLU A 61 13.36 -12.65 -15.50
CA GLU A 61 13.06 -13.99 -16.00
C GLU A 61 12.36 -13.95 -17.37
N MET A 62 11.44 -13.01 -17.57
CA MET A 62 10.77 -12.80 -18.86
C MET A 62 11.72 -12.36 -19.98
N ASP A 63 12.86 -11.75 -19.65
CA ASP A 63 13.89 -11.37 -20.63
C ASP A 63 14.76 -12.57 -21.02
N GLU A 64 14.82 -13.61 -20.17
CA GLU A 64 15.52 -14.87 -20.46
C GLU A 64 14.63 -15.86 -21.24
N ASP A 65 13.31 -15.74 -21.13
CA ASP A 65 12.34 -16.62 -21.81
C ASP A 65 11.91 -16.04 -23.17
N ASP A 66 12.47 -16.57 -24.26
CA ASP A 66 12.22 -16.13 -25.64
C ASP A 66 10.73 -16.20 -26.08
N GLU A 67 9.89 -16.96 -25.38
CA GLU A 67 8.47 -17.13 -25.71
C GLU A 67 7.56 -16.12 -24.96
N ALA A 68 8.07 -15.41 -23.95
CA ALA A 68 7.32 -14.44 -23.17
C ALA A 68 7.34 -13.05 -23.81
N THR A 69 6.19 -12.38 -23.88
CA THR A 69 6.17 -10.99 -24.37
C THR A 69 6.56 -10.02 -23.25
N SER A 70 7.74 -9.40 -23.36
CA SER A 70 8.15 -8.39 -22.37
C SER A 70 7.11 -7.26 -22.30
N PRO A 71 6.67 -6.85 -21.11
CA PRO A 71 5.67 -5.81 -20.98
C PRO A 71 6.26 -4.48 -21.44
N GLY A 72 5.63 -3.85 -22.43
CA GLY A 72 5.99 -2.51 -22.88
C GLY A 72 5.80 -1.45 -21.80
N ASN A 73 6.19 -0.21 -22.09
CA ASN A 73 6.06 0.89 -21.12
C ASN A 73 4.59 1.06 -20.68
N GLY A 74 4.37 1.13 -19.36
CA GLY A 74 3.03 1.33 -18.81
C GLY A 74 2.86 0.84 -17.38
N ALA A 75 1.67 1.08 -16.83
CA ALA A 75 1.26 0.57 -15.54
C ALA A 75 0.50 -0.75 -15.70
N TYR A 76 0.89 -1.77 -14.93
CA TYR A 76 0.33 -3.12 -14.93
C TYR A 76 -0.08 -3.51 -13.52
N GLY A 77 -1.18 -4.21 -13.35
CA GLY A 77 -1.53 -4.84 -12.08
C GLY A 77 -3.02 -5.05 -11.89
N THR A 78 -3.40 -5.46 -10.69
CA THR A 78 -4.77 -5.91 -10.36
C THR A 78 -5.68 -4.80 -9.85
N MET A 79 -5.15 -3.57 -9.67
CA MET A 79 -5.93 -2.39 -9.32
C MET A 79 -6.31 -1.61 -10.59
N THR A 80 -7.59 -1.65 -10.95
CA THR A 80 -8.14 -0.84 -12.04
C THR A 80 -8.75 0.43 -11.43
N SER A 81 -8.27 1.61 -11.83
CA SER A 81 -8.92 2.88 -11.46
C SER A 81 -8.64 3.92 -12.52
N ALA A 82 -9.71 4.44 -13.15
CA ALA A 82 -9.63 5.47 -14.18
C ALA A 82 -9.82 6.85 -13.54
N THR A 83 -8.73 7.57 -13.24
CA THR A 83 -8.77 9.02 -13.01
C THR A 83 -7.42 9.63 -13.37
N THR A 84 -7.45 10.62 -14.25
CA THR A 84 -6.29 11.19 -14.94
C THR A 84 -5.45 12.09 -14.03
N ILE A 85 -4.18 11.73 -13.83
CA ILE A 85 -3.06 12.66 -13.57
C ILE A 85 -2.04 12.46 -14.70
N SER A 86 -1.40 13.54 -15.14
CA SER A 86 -0.79 13.77 -16.47
C SER A 86 0.21 12.76 -17.07
N THR A 87 0.60 11.67 -16.39
CA THR A 87 1.58 10.69 -16.91
C THR A 87 1.01 9.29 -17.09
N ILE A 88 0.10 8.86 -16.22
CA ILE A 88 -0.57 7.56 -16.29
C ILE A 88 -2.07 7.81 -16.38
N THR A 89 -2.67 7.48 -17.52
CA THR A 89 -4.11 7.57 -17.79
C THR A 89 -4.87 6.31 -17.40
N SER A 90 -4.20 5.16 -17.39
CA SER A 90 -4.79 3.85 -17.10
C SER A 90 -3.77 2.89 -16.51
N ILE A 91 -4.26 2.00 -15.64
CA ILE A 91 -3.55 0.78 -15.24
C ILE A 91 -4.14 -0.36 -16.04
N LYS A 92 -3.29 -1.12 -16.73
CA LYS A 92 -3.67 -2.31 -17.46
C LYS A 92 -3.97 -3.41 -16.44
N ASP A 93 -5.19 -3.96 -16.52
CA ASP A 93 -5.53 -5.14 -15.73
C ASP A 93 -4.66 -6.30 -16.20
N ASP A 94 -3.89 -6.85 -15.27
CA ASP A 94 -2.94 -7.91 -15.55
C ASP A 94 -3.36 -9.23 -14.90
N THR A 95 -4.62 -9.40 -14.48
CA THR A 95 -5.08 -10.59 -13.75
C THR A 95 -4.86 -11.94 -14.48
N ALA A 96 -4.48 -11.92 -15.75
CA ALA A 96 -4.07 -13.10 -16.52
C ALA A 96 -2.98 -12.79 -17.56
N GLY A 97 -2.14 -11.77 -17.35
CA GLY A 97 -1.04 -11.46 -18.27
C GLY A 97 0.30 -12.07 -17.84
N ASP A 98 1.25 -12.13 -18.78
CA ASP A 98 2.55 -12.79 -18.58
C ASP A 98 3.27 -12.24 -17.33
N LEU A 99 3.37 -10.92 -17.20
CA LEU A 99 4.02 -10.28 -16.05
C LEU A 99 3.38 -10.72 -14.72
N PHE A 100 2.05 -10.79 -14.65
CA PHE A 100 1.34 -11.25 -13.47
C PHE A 100 1.62 -12.72 -13.14
N ASP A 101 1.69 -13.59 -14.14
CA ASP A 101 2.03 -14.99 -13.94
C ASP A 101 3.44 -15.16 -13.40
N TYR A 102 4.42 -14.44 -13.95
CA TYR A 102 5.77 -14.43 -13.39
C TYR A 102 5.82 -13.84 -11.98
N MET A 103 5.10 -12.74 -11.73
CA MET A 103 5.06 -12.12 -10.41
C MET A 103 4.51 -13.04 -9.30
N LYS A 104 3.63 -14.00 -9.62
CA LYS A 104 3.13 -15.00 -8.65
C LYS A 104 4.24 -15.89 -8.10
N TYR A 105 5.25 -16.22 -8.90
CA TYR A 105 6.37 -17.04 -8.43
C TYR A 105 7.22 -16.32 -7.39
N TYR A 106 7.30 -14.99 -7.47
CA TYR A 106 8.10 -14.16 -6.56
C TYR A 106 7.29 -13.57 -5.41
N SER A 107 5.95 -13.62 -5.48
CA SER A 107 5.09 -13.12 -4.41
C SER A 107 3.73 -13.81 -4.38
N ASP A 108 3.47 -14.53 -3.29
CA ASP A 108 2.14 -15.09 -2.99
C ASP A 108 1.04 -14.01 -2.98
N ASP A 109 1.42 -12.81 -2.55
CA ASP A 109 0.54 -11.63 -2.50
C ASP A 109 0.19 -11.12 -3.89
N ALA A 110 0.94 -11.41 -4.96
CA ALA A 110 0.62 -10.93 -6.30
C ALA A 110 -0.78 -11.38 -6.75
N SER A 111 -1.23 -12.57 -6.35
CA SER A 111 -2.57 -13.07 -6.71
C SER A 111 -3.72 -12.38 -5.96
N SER A 112 -3.47 -11.89 -4.75
CA SER A 112 -4.51 -11.50 -3.79
C SER A 112 -4.48 -10.00 -3.44
N ALA A 113 -3.31 -9.38 -3.54
CA ALA A 113 -3.13 -7.96 -3.29
C ALA A 113 -3.68 -7.13 -4.46
N LYS A 114 -4.16 -5.95 -4.11
CA LYS A 114 -4.44 -4.90 -5.09
C LYS A 114 -3.18 -4.06 -5.24
N TYR A 115 -2.54 -4.13 -6.40
CA TYR A 115 -1.32 -3.38 -6.72
C TYR A 115 -1.28 -2.92 -8.17
N ALA A 116 -0.38 -1.99 -8.45
CA ALA A 116 0.10 -1.69 -9.80
C ALA A 116 1.60 -1.39 -9.77
N VAL A 117 2.30 -1.80 -10.81
CA VAL A 117 3.72 -1.50 -11.07
C VAL A 117 3.83 -0.73 -12.37
N TYR A 118 4.72 0.26 -12.43
CA TYR A 118 5.02 0.98 -13.65
C TYR A 118 6.34 0.48 -14.23
N VAL A 119 6.27 -0.06 -15.44
CA VAL A 119 7.39 -0.57 -16.22
C VAL A 119 7.77 0.48 -17.25
N LYS A 120 9.07 0.74 -17.36
CA LYS A 120 9.68 1.59 -18.39
C LYS A 120 10.97 0.95 -18.84
N GLU A 121 11.12 0.74 -20.15
CA GLU A 121 12.34 0.22 -20.76
C GLU A 121 12.78 -1.11 -20.13
N GLY A 122 11.82 -2.01 -19.89
CA GLY A 122 12.07 -3.34 -19.30
C GLY A 122 12.31 -3.35 -17.79
N ILE A 123 12.19 -2.20 -17.10
CA ILE A 123 12.45 -2.09 -15.65
C ILE A 123 11.21 -1.59 -14.92
N ALA A 124 10.85 -2.22 -13.80
CA ALA A 124 9.81 -1.72 -12.92
C ALA A 124 10.40 -0.64 -11.99
N ILE A 125 10.01 0.62 -12.19
CA ILE A 125 10.60 1.79 -11.51
C ILE A 125 9.75 2.32 -10.35
N ALA A 126 8.46 2.01 -10.34
CA ALA A 126 7.56 2.40 -9.26
C ALA A 126 6.45 1.39 -9.06
N ALA A 127 5.95 1.30 -7.82
CA ALA A 127 4.81 0.46 -7.48
C ALA A 127 3.89 1.16 -6.49
N VAL A 128 2.62 0.78 -6.54
CA VAL A 128 1.58 1.14 -5.60
C VAL A 128 0.88 -0.12 -5.13
N ALA A 129 0.54 -0.20 -3.84
CA ALA A 129 -0.28 -1.27 -3.29
C ALA A 129 -1.36 -0.69 -2.37
N LYS A 130 -2.49 -1.38 -2.28
CA LYS A 130 -3.63 -1.00 -1.44
C LYS A 130 -3.79 -1.96 -0.27
N SER A 131 -3.86 -1.42 0.94
CA SER A 131 -4.21 -2.13 2.17
C SER A 131 -5.42 -1.48 2.82
N GLY A 132 -6.59 -2.12 2.70
CA GLY A 132 -7.87 -1.55 3.14
C GLY A 132 -8.17 -0.25 2.38
N LYS A 133 -8.33 0.87 3.10
CA LYS A 133 -8.51 2.21 2.49
C LYS A 133 -7.19 2.95 2.19
N TYR A 134 -6.06 2.35 2.56
CA TYR A 134 -4.77 3.02 2.48
C TYR A 134 -3.98 2.57 1.25
N TYR A 135 -3.31 3.51 0.61
CA TYR A 135 -2.37 3.24 -0.47
C TYR A 135 -0.95 3.39 0.08
N GLY A 136 -0.05 2.60 -0.46
CA GLY A 136 1.39 2.71 -0.23
C GLY A 136 2.11 2.75 -1.55
N THR A 137 3.32 3.30 -1.54
CA THR A 137 4.12 3.52 -2.74
C THR A 137 5.55 3.05 -2.51
N SER A 138 6.20 2.67 -3.60
CA SER A 138 7.60 2.26 -3.65
C SER A 138 8.24 2.75 -4.96
N PRO A 139 9.53 3.13 -5.00
CA PRO A 139 10.49 3.12 -3.88
C PRO A 139 10.29 4.28 -2.89
N SER A 140 9.67 5.37 -3.33
CA SER A 140 9.32 6.48 -2.44
C SER A 140 8.12 6.14 -1.59
N VAL A 141 8.21 6.29 -0.27
CA VAL A 141 7.12 5.91 0.66
C VAL A 141 6.14 7.05 0.97
N LEU A 142 4.90 6.69 1.31
CA LEU A 142 3.94 7.61 1.91
C LEU A 142 4.13 7.67 3.43
N THR A 143 4.10 8.87 3.99
CA THR A 143 4.20 9.11 5.44
C THR A 143 2.94 9.79 5.92
N ASN A 144 2.65 9.75 7.23
CA ASN A 144 1.45 10.41 7.77
C ASN A 144 1.38 11.92 7.46
N LYS A 145 2.52 12.58 7.19
CA LYS A 145 2.58 13.99 6.81
C LYS A 145 2.23 14.21 5.33
N ASN A 146 2.62 13.27 4.48
CA ASN A 146 2.42 13.34 3.04
C ASN A 146 1.18 12.55 2.59
N TYR A 147 0.38 12.07 3.54
CA TYR A 147 -0.84 11.32 3.32
C TYR A 147 -2.02 12.28 3.41
N ASP A 148 -2.64 12.59 2.28
CA ASP A 148 -3.81 13.46 2.25
C ASP A 148 -5.08 12.65 2.56
N ASP A 149 -5.69 12.90 3.73
CA ASP A 149 -6.97 12.32 4.13
C ASP A 149 -8.18 13.03 3.48
N LYS A 150 -7.99 14.18 2.82
CA LYS A 150 -9.01 15.00 2.15
C LYS A 150 -9.07 14.83 0.64
N LEU A 151 -8.13 14.12 0.02
CA LEU A 151 -8.39 13.54 -1.29
C LEU A 151 -9.38 12.39 -1.07
N PRO A 152 -10.53 12.35 -1.76
CA PRO A 152 -11.38 11.17 -1.76
C PRO A 152 -10.60 10.05 -2.46
N THR A 153 -9.77 9.33 -1.69
CA THR A 153 -8.75 8.37 -2.12
C THR A 153 -7.80 8.94 -3.18
N PRO A 154 -6.47 9.07 -2.95
CA PRO A 154 -5.58 9.09 -4.11
C PRO A 154 -5.81 7.73 -4.79
N GLY A 155 -6.55 7.74 -5.90
CA GLY A 155 -6.79 6.54 -6.68
C GLY A 155 -5.45 5.89 -7.00
N ALA A 156 -5.47 4.59 -7.30
CA ALA A 156 -4.28 3.82 -7.65
C ALA A 156 -3.28 4.61 -8.54
N ILE A 157 -3.81 5.29 -9.55
CA ILE A 157 -3.07 6.17 -10.47
C ILE A 157 -2.42 7.36 -9.77
N ALA A 158 -3.11 8.07 -8.90
CA ALA A 158 -2.56 9.24 -8.22
C ALA A 158 -1.40 8.88 -7.29
N ALA A 159 -1.54 7.77 -6.56
CA ALA A 159 -0.47 7.25 -5.72
C ALA A 159 0.73 6.80 -6.57
N LEU A 160 0.50 6.12 -7.70
CA LEU A 160 1.58 5.71 -8.61
C LEU A 160 2.29 6.89 -9.27
N ASN A 161 1.55 7.89 -9.75
CA ASN A 161 2.14 9.12 -10.31
C ASN A 161 2.96 9.89 -9.27
N LEU A 162 2.51 9.93 -8.01
CA LEU A 162 3.31 10.52 -6.94
C LEU A 162 4.59 9.73 -6.67
N ALA A 163 4.55 8.40 -6.77
CA ALA A 163 5.73 7.56 -6.63
C ALA A 163 6.75 7.85 -7.74
N LEU A 164 6.27 7.94 -8.99
CA LEU A 164 7.09 8.30 -10.16
C LEU A 164 7.68 9.70 -10.03
N ALA A 165 6.86 10.71 -9.75
CA ALA A 165 7.34 12.08 -9.62
C ALA A 165 8.41 12.26 -8.52
N LYS A 166 8.34 11.45 -7.46
CA LYS A 166 9.39 11.43 -6.42
C LYS A 166 10.61 10.63 -6.85
N TYR A 167 10.42 9.52 -7.57
CA TYR A 167 11.52 8.77 -8.17
C TYR A 167 12.31 9.66 -9.13
N ASP A 168 11.64 10.32 -10.07
CA ASP A 168 12.26 11.20 -11.05
C ASP A 168 13.04 12.33 -10.36
N LYS A 169 12.45 13.04 -9.39
CA LYS A 169 13.18 14.07 -8.62
C LYS A 169 14.45 13.57 -7.92
N ASN A 170 14.49 12.29 -7.55
CA ASN A 170 15.66 11.68 -6.92
C ASN A 170 16.70 11.17 -7.95
N HIS A 171 16.33 11.08 -9.23
CA HIS A 171 17.16 10.55 -10.33
C HIS A 171 17.44 11.58 -11.44
N GLU A 172 16.77 12.75 -11.44
CA GLU A 172 17.04 13.92 -12.30
C GLU A 172 18.45 14.52 -12.10
N GLY A 173 19.20 14.04 -11.10
CA GLY A 173 20.62 14.32 -10.94
C GLY A 173 21.54 13.59 -11.92
N SER A 174 21.09 12.61 -12.71
CA SER A 174 21.96 11.85 -13.65
C SER A 174 21.78 12.19 -15.13
N THR A 175 20.74 12.93 -15.52
CA THR A 175 20.43 13.21 -16.93
C THR A 175 20.66 14.66 -17.39
N SER A 176 21.25 15.52 -16.55
CA SER A 176 21.67 16.88 -16.98
C SER A 176 23.15 17.01 -17.39
N SER A 177 23.87 15.90 -17.53
CA SER A 177 25.22 15.87 -18.12
C SER A 177 25.25 14.98 -19.36
N GLY A 178 24.68 15.46 -20.45
CA GLY A 178 24.72 14.76 -21.74
C GLY A 178 24.21 15.66 -22.85
N SER A 179 25.14 16.46 -23.37
CA SER A 179 25.20 17.16 -24.66
C SER A 179 24.13 16.80 -25.70
#